data_AF-A0A8I3AEF6-F1
#
_entry.id   AF-A0A8I3AEF6-F1
#
_cell.length_a   1.000
_cell.length_b   1.000
_cell.length_c   1.000
_cell.angle_alpha   90.00
_cell.angle_beta   90.00
_cell.angle_gamma   90.00
#
_symmetry.space_group_name_H-M   'P 1'
#
loop_
_entity.id
_entity.type
_entity.pdbx_description
1 polymer ?
#
loop_
_entity_poly.entity_id
_entity_poly.type
_entity_poly.pdbx_seq_one_letter_code
_entity_poly.pdbx_strand_id
1 'polypeptide(L)'
;MKRTTQDQSLIISGETGSGKSETRRLAIKTLLELSVSNPGKKGSKLATQVPAAEFVIELFGNARTLFNPNASRFGKYTELQFTDKGRLCGIKSLDYYLERNRVAAVPSGERNFHIFYYLMAGASPDERQHLHLADKTQYRYLGHRAGTGTRANGLRDYDANRFEQLKMALKSVGLSKRHVAQTCQLVAAILHLGNIEFTIDRGRDVDVAVVRNVDVLGIVAEFLGVQPSALEATLAYKTKLVKRELCTVFLDTDGASDNHDDLAKTLYSLLFTWLNEHINQRLCRDDFDTFIEGISRFVPSVPYFDNAECVRLLQNKPGGLIHIMDDQARRSHKKTDLTMVEAFGKRWGNHSSFKVGPVDQSGSPTFTVNHFNGPMSYSSEGLLERNLDSLNPDFVSLLRGSLAGALDGAEGVGSANPFVKGLFSTKAIATQAHRKNEDIIVSAQQPIKPMRTPSTRRKGTIKRMAMLREDAAVEEQERDDDDARIQGRSEYLV
;
A
#
# COMPACT_ATOMS: atom_id res chain seq x y z
N MET A 1 -17.68 0.92 -24.68
CA MET A 1 -17.49 2.35 -24.35
C MET A 1 -18.22 3.26 -25.33
N LYS A 2 -17.65 3.72 -26.46
CA LYS A 2 -18.29 4.74 -27.31
C LYS A 2 -19.69 4.37 -27.85
N ARG A 3 -19.88 3.11 -28.28
CA ARG A 3 -21.17 2.62 -28.78
C ARG A 3 -22.21 2.39 -27.68
N THR A 4 -21.78 1.87 -26.54
CA THR A 4 -22.66 1.40 -25.46
C THR A 4 -22.88 2.43 -24.37
N THR A 5 -22.07 3.49 -24.30
CA THR A 5 -22.03 4.47 -23.19
C THR A 5 -21.90 3.82 -21.81
N GLN A 6 -21.34 2.61 -21.76
CA GLN A 6 -21.12 1.85 -20.53
C GLN A 6 -19.63 1.76 -20.23
N ASP A 7 -19.32 1.82 -18.93
CA ASP A 7 -18.00 1.56 -18.36
C ASP A 7 -17.53 0.15 -18.72
N GLN A 8 -16.22 -0.02 -18.90
CA GLN A 8 -15.61 -1.30 -19.26
C GLN A 8 -14.40 -1.55 -18.36
N SER A 9 -14.13 -2.82 -18.08
CA SER A 9 -12.99 -3.26 -17.28
C SER A 9 -12.10 -4.19 -18.09
N LEU A 10 -10.79 -3.93 -18.09
CA LEU A 10 -9.78 -4.85 -18.58
C LEU A 10 -9.05 -5.47 -17.38
N ILE A 11 -9.18 -6.79 -17.21
CA ILE A 11 -8.48 -7.53 -16.14
C ILE A 11 -7.33 -8.28 -16.77
N ILE A 12 -6.13 -8.11 -16.21
CA ILE A 12 -4.91 -8.77 -16.69
C ILE A 12 -4.34 -9.62 -15.54
N SER A 13 -4.43 -10.93 -15.68
CA SER A 13 -3.98 -11.92 -14.70
C SER A 13 -2.89 -12.82 -15.28
N GLY A 14 -2.02 -13.37 -14.42
CA GLY A 14 -0.89 -14.20 -14.82
C GLY A 14 0.30 -14.08 -13.87
N GLU A 15 1.32 -14.91 -14.07
CA GLU A 15 2.51 -14.98 -13.22
C GLU A 15 3.49 -13.82 -13.44
N THR A 16 4.39 -13.58 -12.48
CA THR A 16 5.44 -12.56 -12.63
C THR A 16 6.27 -12.85 -13.89
N GLY A 17 6.44 -11.85 -14.76
CA GLY A 17 7.16 -12.01 -16.02
C GLY A 17 6.30 -12.38 -17.23
N SER A 18 5.01 -12.69 -17.07
CA SER A 18 4.11 -13.07 -18.17
C SER A 18 3.67 -11.93 -19.09
N GLY A 19 4.33 -10.76 -19.04
CA GLY A 19 4.00 -9.59 -19.87
C GLY A 19 2.83 -8.73 -19.40
N LYS A 20 2.19 -9.01 -18.24
CA LYS A 20 1.00 -8.27 -17.77
C LYS A 20 1.15 -6.75 -17.78
N SER A 21 2.23 -6.25 -17.17
CA SER A 21 2.50 -4.82 -17.06
C SER A 21 2.71 -4.20 -18.44
N GLU A 22 3.33 -4.94 -19.36
CA GLU A 22 3.55 -4.50 -20.74
C GLU A 22 2.24 -4.47 -21.54
N THR A 23 1.41 -5.51 -21.44
CA THR A 23 0.07 -5.55 -22.04
C THR A 23 -0.78 -4.40 -21.53
N ARG A 24 -0.74 -4.12 -20.23
CA ARG A 24 -1.44 -2.97 -19.62
C ARG A 24 -0.93 -1.65 -20.19
N ARG A 25 0.40 -1.48 -20.27
CA ARG A 25 1.04 -0.28 -20.81
C ARG A 25 0.65 -0.03 -22.27
N LEU A 26 0.66 -1.08 -23.09
CA LEU A 26 0.25 -1.02 -24.50
C LEU A 26 -1.25 -0.72 -24.64
N ALA A 27 -2.11 -1.34 -23.83
CA ALA A 27 -3.54 -1.05 -23.83
C ALA A 27 -3.82 0.41 -23.49
N ILE A 28 -3.18 0.94 -22.44
CA ILE A 28 -3.27 2.37 -22.09
C ILE A 28 -2.77 3.23 -23.25
N LYS A 29 -1.58 2.93 -23.81
CA LYS A 29 -1.01 3.67 -24.94
C LYS A 29 -1.98 3.76 -26.12
N THR A 30 -2.55 2.64 -26.55
CA THR A 30 -3.52 2.60 -27.65
C THR A 30 -4.77 3.42 -27.33
N LEU A 31 -5.29 3.33 -26.10
CA LEU A 31 -6.43 4.15 -25.68
C LEU A 31 -6.10 5.64 -25.69
N LEU A 32 -4.90 6.03 -25.26
CA LEU A 32 -4.44 7.42 -25.31
C LEU A 32 -4.40 7.94 -26.76
N GLU A 33 -3.78 7.19 -27.68
CA GLU A 33 -3.66 7.58 -29.09
C GLU A 33 -5.02 7.80 -29.76
N LEU A 34 -6.02 7.00 -29.39
CA LEU A 34 -7.37 7.11 -29.96
C LEU A 34 -8.22 8.23 -29.34
N SER A 35 -7.98 8.59 -28.07
CA SER A 35 -8.93 9.37 -27.27
C SER A 35 -8.42 10.71 -26.76
N VAL A 36 -7.11 10.93 -26.73
CA VAL A 36 -6.54 12.20 -26.26
C VAL A 36 -6.86 13.33 -27.25
N SER A 37 -7.02 14.53 -26.71
CA SER A 37 -7.28 15.71 -27.52
C SER A 37 -6.07 16.14 -28.34
N ASN A 38 -6.30 16.61 -29.57
CA ASN A 38 -5.23 17.10 -30.45
C ASN A 38 -4.41 18.21 -29.76
N PRO A 39 -3.12 18.37 -30.12
CA PRO A 39 -2.27 19.43 -29.58
C PRO A 39 -2.95 20.80 -29.62
N GLY A 40 -2.80 21.58 -28.53
CA GLY A 40 -3.42 22.90 -28.38
C GLY A 40 -4.84 22.90 -27.79
N LYS A 41 -5.51 21.73 -27.70
CA LYS A 41 -6.82 21.61 -27.06
C LYS A 41 -6.71 21.19 -25.59
N LYS A 42 -7.70 21.56 -24.76
CA LYS A 42 -7.80 21.12 -23.36
C LYS A 42 -7.74 19.59 -23.28
N GLY A 43 -6.84 19.07 -22.45
CA GLY A 43 -6.61 17.63 -22.29
C GLY A 43 -5.54 17.03 -23.21
N SER A 44 -4.94 17.78 -24.14
CA SER A 44 -3.87 17.25 -25.01
C SER A 44 -2.62 16.82 -24.23
N LYS A 45 -2.36 17.46 -23.08
CA LYS A 45 -1.24 17.11 -22.19
C LYS A 45 -1.38 15.71 -21.57
N LEU A 46 -2.58 15.12 -21.53
CA LEU A 46 -2.78 13.77 -20.98
C LEU A 46 -1.99 12.71 -21.76
N ALA A 47 -1.69 12.93 -23.05
CA ALA A 47 -0.84 12.02 -23.83
C ALA A 47 0.55 11.84 -23.22
N THR A 48 1.12 12.88 -22.60
CA THR A 48 2.45 12.82 -21.96
C THR A 48 2.36 12.64 -20.45
N GLN A 49 1.30 13.13 -19.81
CA GLN A 49 1.13 13.05 -18.37
C GLN A 49 0.75 11.64 -17.89
N VAL A 50 -0.07 10.90 -18.63
CA VAL A 50 -0.47 9.54 -18.24
C VAL A 50 0.73 8.57 -18.23
N PRO A 51 1.56 8.48 -19.29
CA PRO A 51 2.75 7.63 -19.24
C PRO A 51 3.76 8.08 -18.18
N ALA A 52 3.89 9.40 -17.95
CA ALA A 52 4.75 9.93 -16.90
C ALA A 52 4.28 9.51 -15.49
N ALA A 53 2.97 9.56 -15.23
CA ALA A 53 2.37 9.10 -13.98
C ALA A 53 2.58 7.60 -13.76
N GLU A 54 2.37 6.79 -14.79
CA GLU A 54 2.64 5.36 -14.74
C GLU A 54 4.10 5.07 -14.39
N PHE A 55 5.03 5.76 -15.06
CA PHE A 55 6.47 5.60 -14.84
C PHE A 55 6.90 5.98 -13.42
N VAL A 56 6.38 7.08 -12.86
CA VAL A 56 6.66 7.49 -11.48
C VAL A 56 6.23 6.41 -10.50
N ILE A 57 4.99 5.92 -10.59
CA ILE A 57 4.48 4.92 -9.66
C ILE A 57 5.21 3.57 -9.80
N GLU A 58 5.51 3.14 -11.03
CA GLU A 58 6.29 1.93 -11.28
C GLU A 58 7.68 1.99 -10.66
N LEU A 59 8.37 3.13 -10.75
CA LEU A 59 9.73 3.27 -10.24
C LEU A 59 9.79 3.20 -8.71
N PHE A 60 8.78 3.73 -8.01
CA PHE A 60 8.67 3.62 -6.55
C PHE A 60 8.02 2.30 -6.09
N GLY A 61 7.33 1.56 -6.96
CA GLY A 61 6.62 0.33 -6.59
C GLY A 61 7.23 -0.97 -7.15
N ASN A 62 8.19 -0.88 -8.07
CA ASN A 62 8.83 -2.03 -8.68
C ASN A 62 10.24 -2.25 -8.14
N ALA A 63 10.67 -3.51 -8.18
CA ALA A 63 12.01 -3.93 -7.82
C ALA A 63 12.54 -4.98 -8.81
N ARG A 64 13.86 -5.14 -8.85
CA ARG A 64 14.49 -6.26 -9.55
C ARG A 64 14.52 -7.49 -8.65
N THR A 65 13.85 -8.55 -9.08
CA THR A 65 13.84 -9.87 -8.43
C THR A 65 14.76 -10.84 -9.18
N LEU A 66 14.90 -12.06 -8.67
CA LEU A 66 15.66 -13.13 -9.34
C LEU A 66 15.11 -13.47 -10.73
N PHE A 67 13.80 -13.35 -10.93
CA PHE A 67 13.11 -13.80 -12.14
C PHE A 67 12.65 -12.65 -13.05
N ASN A 68 12.54 -11.42 -12.52
CA ASN A 68 12.04 -10.29 -13.27
C ASN A 68 12.81 -9.00 -12.91
N PRO A 69 13.48 -8.34 -13.88
CA PRO A 69 14.24 -7.12 -13.63
C PRO A 69 13.36 -5.91 -13.25
N ASN A 70 12.05 -5.97 -13.47
CA ASN A 70 11.12 -4.89 -13.18
C ASN A 70 9.77 -5.47 -12.67
N ALA A 71 9.81 -6.16 -11.53
CA ALA A 71 8.63 -6.78 -10.94
C ALA A 71 7.81 -5.76 -10.12
N SER A 72 6.51 -5.68 -10.38
CA SER A 72 5.60 -4.88 -9.54
C SER A 72 5.41 -5.53 -8.18
N ARG A 73 5.63 -4.75 -7.11
CA ARG A 73 5.50 -5.17 -5.70
C ARG A 73 4.34 -4.47 -5.00
N PHE A 74 3.32 -4.16 -5.77
CA PHE A 74 2.04 -3.58 -5.35
C PHE A 74 0.97 -3.95 -6.39
N GLY A 75 -0.29 -3.98 -5.97
CA GLY A 75 -1.45 -4.07 -6.84
C GLY A 75 -1.84 -2.71 -7.38
N LYS A 76 -2.24 -2.64 -8.65
CA LYS A 76 -2.56 -1.38 -9.33
C LYS A 76 -3.90 -1.46 -10.05
N TYR A 77 -4.75 -0.50 -9.77
CA TYR A 77 -5.98 -0.23 -10.51
C TYR A 77 -5.88 1.15 -11.15
N THR A 78 -6.25 1.24 -12.43
CA THR A 78 -6.25 2.51 -13.16
C THR A 78 -7.59 2.70 -13.84
N GLU A 79 -8.23 3.80 -13.49
CA GLU A 79 -9.46 4.28 -14.11
C GLU A 79 -9.08 5.35 -15.14
N LEU A 80 -9.43 5.11 -16.41
CA LEU A 80 -9.32 6.10 -17.48
C LEU A 80 -10.69 6.75 -17.65
N GLN A 81 -10.75 8.07 -17.50
CA GLN A 81 -12.00 8.82 -17.49
C GLN A 81 -12.27 9.46 -18.85
N PHE A 82 -13.39 9.10 -19.46
CA PHE A 82 -13.79 9.59 -20.78
C PHE A 82 -15.01 10.49 -20.68
N THR A 83 -15.02 11.54 -21.51
CA THR A 83 -16.22 12.33 -21.77
C THR A 83 -17.23 11.54 -22.60
N ASP A 84 -18.49 11.99 -22.65
CA ASP A 84 -19.54 11.41 -23.50
C ASP A 84 -19.16 11.37 -24.99
N LYS A 85 -18.25 12.26 -25.42
CA LYS A 85 -17.71 12.31 -26.78
C LYS A 85 -16.57 11.30 -27.02
N GLY A 86 -16.24 10.47 -26.04
CA GLY A 86 -15.16 9.49 -26.09
C GLY A 86 -13.76 10.09 -25.99
N ARG A 87 -13.62 11.35 -25.53
CA ARG A 87 -12.31 11.98 -25.30
C ARG A 87 -11.84 11.73 -23.89
N LEU A 88 -10.58 11.36 -23.72
CA LEU A 88 -9.97 11.22 -22.39
C LEU A 88 -9.92 12.59 -21.70
N CYS A 89 -10.35 12.63 -20.45
CA CYS A 89 -10.41 13.85 -19.66
C CYS A 89 -9.77 13.75 -18.28
N GLY A 90 -9.47 12.53 -17.82
CA GLY A 90 -8.78 12.30 -16.56
C GLY A 90 -8.29 10.87 -16.41
N ILE A 91 -7.50 10.65 -15.36
CA ILE A 91 -7.01 9.34 -14.91
C ILE A 91 -7.01 9.32 -13.38
N LYS A 92 -7.36 8.16 -12.81
CA LYS A 92 -7.24 7.90 -11.39
C LYS A 92 -6.52 6.57 -11.18
N SER A 93 -5.51 6.57 -10.32
CA SER A 93 -4.76 5.39 -9.95
C SER A 93 -5.01 5.04 -8.48
N LEU A 94 -5.36 3.79 -8.22
CA LEU A 94 -5.49 3.23 -6.89
C LEU A 94 -4.45 2.12 -6.74
N ASP A 95 -3.57 2.29 -5.77
CA ASP A 95 -2.52 1.34 -5.46
C ASP A 95 -2.86 0.60 -4.16
N TYR A 96 -2.52 -0.68 -4.11
CA TYR A 96 -2.85 -1.58 -3.00
C TYR A 96 -1.63 -2.43 -2.65
N TYR A 97 -1.48 -2.78 -1.38
CA TYR A 97 -0.53 -3.80 -0.91
C TYR A 97 0.92 -3.56 -1.38
N LEU A 98 1.42 -2.33 -1.24
CA LEU A 98 2.85 -2.08 -1.40
C LEU A 98 3.63 -3.00 -0.45
N GLU A 99 4.64 -3.70 -0.96
CA GLU A 99 5.54 -4.54 -0.19
C GLU A 99 6.51 -3.70 0.66
N ARG A 100 5.98 -2.96 1.64
CA ARG A 100 6.74 -2.02 2.49
C ARG A 100 7.93 -2.67 3.20
N ASN A 101 7.83 -3.96 3.54
CA ASN A 101 8.90 -4.70 4.21
C ASN A 101 10.21 -4.77 3.38
N ARG A 102 10.12 -4.70 2.03
CA ARG A 102 11.29 -4.67 1.14
C ARG A 102 12.22 -3.49 1.41
N VAL A 103 11.69 -2.38 1.94
CA VAL A 103 12.48 -1.18 2.25
C VAL A 103 13.62 -1.51 3.21
N ALA A 104 13.32 -2.23 4.30
CA ALA A 104 14.29 -2.55 5.35
C ALA A 104 14.95 -3.92 5.16
N ALA A 105 14.23 -4.89 4.55
CA ALA A 105 14.69 -6.26 4.37
C ALA A 105 14.63 -6.66 2.89
N VAL A 106 15.75 -6.49 2.18
CA VAL A 106 15.86 -6.90 0.78
C VAL A 106 16.12 -8.41 0.70
N PRO A 107 15.30 -9.19 -0.05
CA PRO A 107 15.56 -10.61 -0.25
C PRO A 107 16.93 -10.87 -0.88
N SER A 108 17.56 -11.98 -0.51
CA SER A 108 18.89 -12.36 -1.00
C SER A 108 18.91 -12.46 -2.54
N GLY A 109 19.89 -11.81 -3.17
CA GLY A 109 20.04 -11.76 -4.63
C GLY A 109 19.09 -10.80 -5.35
N GLU A 110 18.22 -10.09 -4.64
CA GLU A 110 17.32 -9.09 -5.21
C GLU A 110 17.80 -7.65 -4.94
N ARG A 111 17.08 -6.69 -5.53
CA ARG A 111 17.22 -5.26 -5.22
C ARG A 111 16.04 -4.76 -4.40
N ASN A 112 16.26 -3.64 -3.71
CA ASN A 112 15.20 -2.79 -3.20
C ASN A 112 14.45 -2.09 -4.36
N PHE A 113 13.53 -1.18 -4.07
CA PHE A 113 12.83 -0.38 -5.07
C PHE A 113 13.80 0.44 -5.94
N HIS A 114 13.45 0.60 -7.22
CA HIS A 114 14.32 1.24 -8.21
C HIS A 114 14.76 2.65 -7.82
N ILE A 115 13.90 3.42 -7.17
CA ILE A 115 14.19 4.81 -6.75
C ILE A 115 15.50 4.94 -5.99
N PHE A 116 15.81 3.99 -5.10
CA PHE A 116 17.02 4.06 -4.28
C PHE A 116 18.29 3.96 -5.14
N TYR A 117 18.30 3.07 -6.13
CA TYR A 117 19.42 2.90 -7.06
C TYR A 117 19.52 4.06 -8.04
N TYR A 118 18.38 4.58 -8.49
CA TYR A 118 18.34 5.66 -9.47
C TYR A 118 18.85 6.97 -8.85
N LEU A 119 18.45 7.27 -7.61
CA LEU A 119 19.01 8.39 -6.84
C LEU A 119 20.53 8.23 -6.67
N MET A 120 20.97 7.06 -6.22
CA MET A 120 22.40 6.77 -6.01
C MET A 120 23.23 6.80 -7.29
N ALA A 121 22.65 6.53 -8.45
CA ALA A 121 23.35 6.57 -9.73
C ALA A 121 23.31 7.97 -10.38
N GLY A 122 22.13 8.59 -10.42
CA GLY A 122 21.84 9.77 -11.25
C GLY A 122 21.81 11.12 -10.53
N ALA A 123 21.93 11.17 -9.19
CA ALA A 123 22.07 12.44 -8.50
C ALA A 123 23.31 13.21 -8.99
N SER A 124 23.15 14.51 -9.24
CA SER A 124 24.24 15.41 -9.62
C SER A 124 25.28 15.52 -8.49
N PRO A 125 26.50 16.02 -8.76
CA PRO A 125 27.50 16.25 -7.70
C PRO A 125 26.97 17.13 -6.57
N ASP A 126 26.27 18.22 -6.90
CA ASP A 126 25.66 19.13 -5.92
C ASP A 126 24.55 18.46 -5.12
N GLU A 127 23.69 17.67 -5.80
CA GLU A 127 22.64 16.88 -5.13
C GLU A 127 23.25 15.85 -4.19
N ARG A 128 24.31 15.14 -4.61
CA ARG A 128 25.02 14.16 -3.77
C ARG A 128 25.66 14.80 -2.55
N GLN A 129 26.29 15.96 -2.72
CA GLN A 129 26.88 16.71 -1.61
C GLN A 129 25.80 17.11 -0.61
N HIS A 130 24.70 17.71 -1.11
CA HIS A 130 23.59 18.14 -0.26
C HIS A 130 22.86 16.97 0.43
N LEU A 131 22.76 15.82 -0.23
CA LEU A 131 22.11 14.63 0.30
C LEU A 131 23.06 13.73 1.11
N HIS A 132 24.31 14.16 1.31
CA HIS A 132 25.37 13.39 1.97
C HIS A 132 25.57 11.97 1.39
N LEU A 133 25.36 11.81 0.07
CA LEU A 133 25.44 10.51 -0.61
C LEU A 133 26.85 10.22 -1.10
N ALA A 134 27.63 9.48 -0.31
CA ALA A 134 28.98 9.05 -0.68
C ALA A 134 29.01 7.70 -1.41
N ASP A 135 29.82 7.60 -2.46
CA ASP A 135 29.98 6.38 -3.29
C ASP A 135 30.64 5.20 -2.55
N LYS A 136 31.47 5.50 -1.54
CA LYS A 136 32.14 4.50 -0.70
C LYS A 136 31.25 3.97 0.42
N THR A 137 30.19 4.71 0.79
CA THR A 137 29.27 4.30 1.85
C THR A 137 28.46 3.09 1.40
N GLN A 138 28.42 2.07 2.25
CA GLN A 138 27.49 0.97 2.11
C GLN A 138 26.19 1.37 2.81
N TYR A 139 25.07 1.25 2.11
CA TYR A 139 23.75 1.50 2.67
C TYR A 139 23.07 0.16 2.89
N ARG A 140 22.72 -0.15 4.15
CA ARG A 140 22.09 -1.43 4.53
C ARG A 140 20.90 -1.78 3.63
N TYR A 141 20.07 -0.79 3.32
CA TYR A 141 18.85 -0.97 2.52
C TYR A 141 19.07 -1.20 1.03
N LEU A 142 20.27 -1.01 0.48
CA LEU A 142 20.54 -1.28 -0.94
C LEU A 142 20.84 -2.77 -1.22
N GLY A 143 20.86 -3.62 -0.19
CA GLY A 143 21.28 -5.02 -0.31
C GLY A 143 22.78 -5.15 -0.60
N HIS A 144 23.27 -6.39 -0.69
CA HIS A 144 24.68 -6.65 -0.99
C HIS A 144 25.02 -6.22 -2.41
N ARG A 145 26.07 -5.39 -2.58
CA ARG A 145 26.55 -4.94 -3.89
C ARG A 145 26.94 -6.14 -4.75
N ALA A 146 26.26 -6.33 -5.86
CA ALA A 146 26.69 -7.26 -6.90
C ALA A 146 27.96 -6.69 -7.58
N GLY A 147 29.12 -7.22 -7.23
CA GLY A 147 30.39 -7.27 -7.99
C GLY A 147 30.91 -6.00 -8.68
N THR A 148 32.13 -5.59 -8.37
CA THR A 148 32.89 -4.60 -9.16
C THR A 148 33.27 -5.16 -10.54
N GLY A 149 32.80 -4.57 -11.64
CA GLY A 149 33.15 -4.98 -13.00
C GLY A 149 32.44 -4.16 -14.10
N THR A 150 32.77 -4.38 -15.37
CA THR A 150 32.20 -3.66 -16.54
C THR A 150 30.67 -3.75 -16.64
N ARG A 151 30.08 -4.87 -16.22
CA ARG A 151 28.61 -5.04 -16.12
C ARG A 151 27.96 -4.14 -15.06
N ALA A 152 28.69 -3.75 -14.02
CA ALA A 152 28.20 -2.83 -13.00
C ALA A 152 28.13 -1.39 -13.50
N ASN A 153 29.07 -0.97 -14.36
CA ASN A 153 29.07 0.37 -14.95
C ASN A 153 27.87 0.57 -15.88
N GLY A 154 27.61 -0.38 -16.80
CA GLY A 154 26.44 -0.28 -17.69
C GLY A 154 25.10 -0.24 -16.96
N LEU A 155 25.00 -0.90 -15.80
CA LEU A 155 23.80 -0.85 -14.95
C LEU A 155 23.69 0.48 -14.19
N ARG A 156 24.81 1.06 -13.73
CA ARG A 156 24.83 2.39 -13.12
C ARG A 156 24.43 3.47 -14.13
N ASP A 157 24.93 3.41 -15.36
CA ASP A 157 24.57 4.36 -16.42
C ASP A 157 23.09 4.24 -16.79
N TYR A 158 22.56 3.00 -16.84
CA TYR A 158 21.12 2.78 -17.01
C TYR A 158 20.31 3.40 -15.87
N ASP A 159 20.69 3.15 -14.62
CA ASP A 159 20.00 3.69 -13.43
C ASP A 159 20.06 5.23 -13.40
N ALA A 160 21.19 5.84 -13.80
CA ALA A 160 21.35 7.29 -13.89
C ALA A 160 20.45 7.92 -14.98
N ASN A 161 20.38 7.31 -16.16
CA ASN A 161 19.49 7.75 -17.24
C ASN A 161 18.02 7.67 -16.82
N ARG A 162 17.64 6.63 -16.05
CA ARG A 162 16.28 6.49 -15.52
C ARG A 162 15.95 7.54 -14.46
N PHE A 163 16.92 7.97 -13.66
CA PHE A 163 16.74 9.07 -12.71
C PHE A 163 16.45 10.40 -13.41
N GLU A 164 17.13 10.69 -14.53
CA GLU A 164 16.85 11.90 -15.31
C GLU A 164 15.42 11.86 -15.90
N GLN A 165 15.02 10.72 -16.46
CA GLN A 165 13.65 10.50 -16.93
C GLN A 165 12.63 10.66 -15.79
N LEU A 166 12.96 10.25 -14.57
CA LEU A 166 12.10 10.44 -13.40
C LEU A 166 11.90 11.92 -13.08
N LYS A 167 12.97 12.73 -13.04
CA LYS A 167 12.86 14.18 -12.80
C LYS A 167 11.98 14.86 -13.85
N MET A 168 12.11 14.46 -15.12
CA MET A 168 11.24 14.92 -16.20
C MET A 168 9.78 14.48 -16.01
N ALA A 169 9.55 13.23 -15.63
CA ALA A 169 8.22 12.67 -15.40
C ALA A 169 7.50 13.34 -14.23
N LEU A 170 8.18 13.53 -13.09
CA LEU A 170 7.65 14.24 -11.91
C LEU A 170 7.22 15.67 -12.27
N LYS A 171 8.04 16.37 -13.08
CA LYS A 171 7.67 17.70 -13.60
C LYS A 171 6.45 17.64 -14.51
N SER A 172 6.35 16.65 -15.40
CA SER A 172 5.23 16.46 -16.34
C SER A 172 3.90 16.28 -15.61
N VAL A 173 3.89 15.48 -14.52
CA VAL A 173 2.69 15.24 -13.70
C VAL A 173 2.37 16.38 -12.72
N GLY A 174 3.16 17.45 -12.72
CA GLY A 174 2.85 18.69 -12.01
C GLY A 174 3.51 18.86 -10.64
N LEU A 175 4.54 18.08 -10.31
CA LEU A 175 5.34 18.35 -9.12
C LEU A 175 6.27 19.55 -9.35
N SER A 176 6.38 20.40 -8.34
CA SER A 176 7.31 21.54 -8.33
C SER A 176 8.75 21.05 -8.11
N LYS A 177 9.75 21.86 -8.49
CA LYS A 177 11.16 21.58 -8.19
C LYS A 177 11.39 21.33 -6.70
N ARG A 178 10.69 22.07 -5.84
CA ARG A 178 10.72 21.89 -4.38
C ARG A 178 10.21 20.51 -3.97
N HIS A 179 9.08 20.05 -4.49
CA HIS A 179 8.58 18.71 -4.19
C HIS A 179 9.53 17.60 -4.67
N VAL A 180 10.15 17.78 -5.84
CA VAL A 180 11.14 16.81 -6.36
C VAL A 180 12.35 16.73 -5.44
N ALA A 181 12.90 17.87 -5.01
CA ALA A 181 14.01 17.93 -4.07
C ALA A 181 13.63 17.29 -2.71
N GLN A 182 12.46 17.62 -2.16
CA GLN A 182 11.98 17.05 -0.90
C GLN A 182 11.72 15.53 -1.00
N THR A 183 11.27 15.05 -2.16
CA THR A 183 11.13 13.60 -2.42
C THR A 183 12.50 12.92 -2.40
N CYS A 184 13.51 13.50 -3.07
CA CYS A 184 14.86 12.95 -3.07
C CYS A 184 15.51 13.01 -1.68
N GLN A 185 15.30 14.11 -0.94
CA GLN A 185 15.76 14.28 0.45
C GLN A 185 15.18 13.21 1.37
N LEU A 186 13.88 12.90 1.25
CA LEU A 186 13.26 11.87 2.07
C LEU A 186 13.76 10.46 1.71
N VAL A 187 13.97 10.17 0.42
CA VAL A 187 14.57 8.89 -0.01
C VAL A 187 16.00 8.75 0.52
N ALA A 188 16.80 9.83 0.49
CA ALA A 188 18.14 9.85 1.09
C ALA A 188 18.10 9.69 2.62
N ALA A 189 17.15 10.33 3.30
CA ALA A 189 16.96 10.17 4.74
C ALA A 189 16.66 8.70 5.11
N ILE A 190 15.84 8.00 4.31
CA ILE A 190 15.57 6.57 4.50
C ILE A 190 16.85 5.74 4.33
N LEU A 191 17.71 6.06 3.36
CA LEU A 191 18.99 5.35 3.19
C LEU A 191 19.93 5.55 4.38
N HIS A 192 20.05 6.79 4.89
CA HIS A 192 20.87 7.10 6.07
C HIS A 192 20.30 6.50 7.35
N LEU A 193 18.97 6.43 7.48
CA LEU A 193 18.29 5.81 8.61
C LEU A 193 18.70 4.34 8.80
N GLY A 194 18.83 3.58 7.71
CA GLY A 194 19.30 2.19 7.75
C GLY A 194 20.77 2.01 8.12
N ASN A 195 21.54 3.11 8.20
CA ASN A 195 22.95 3.11 8.61
C ASN A 195 23.15 3.57 10.05
N ILE A 196 22.08 3.87 10.80
CA ILE A 196 22.20 4.15 12.23
C ILE A 196 22.57 2.86 12.95
N GLU A 197 23.66 2.90 13.71
CA GLU A 197 24.15 1.79 14.54
C GLU A 197 23.81 2.05 16.01
N PHE A 198 23.42 0.99 16.71
CA PHE A 198 23.10 1.04 18.14
C PHE A 198 24.14 0.29 18.95
N THR A 199 24.39 0.76 20.17
CA THR A 199 25.20 0.07 21.17
C THR A 199 24.54 0.18 22.53
N ILE A 200 25.01 -0.59 23.52
CA ILE A 200 24.49 -0.53 24.89
C ILE A 200 25.37 0.42 25.70
N ASP A 201 24.75 1.38 26.37
CA ASP A 201 25.43 2.25 27.34
C ASP A 201 25.63 1.50 28.66
N ARG A 202 26.80 0.88 28.84
CA ARG A 202 27.18 0.15 30.07
C ARG A 202 27.30 1.04 31.31
N GLY A 203 27.15 2.37 31.17
CA GLY A 203 27.12 3.30 32.29
C GLY A 203 25.74 3.47 32.93
N ARG A 204 24.67 2.92 32.33
CA ARG A 204 23.31 2.92 32.88
C ARG A 204 23.00 1.55 33.49
N ASP A 205 22.23 1.54 34.58
CA ASP A 205 21.73 0.30 35.22
C ASP A 205 20.74 -0.50 34.33
N VAL A 206 20.43 0.00 33.13
CA VAL A 206 19.47 -0.57 32.19
C VAL A 206 20.13 -0.71 30.83
N ASP A 207 20.06 -1.90 30.24
CA ASP A 207 20.58 -2.21 28.89
C ASP A 207 19.76 -1.52 27.79
N VAL A 208 19.82 -0.19 27.73
CA VAL A 208 19.13 0.64 26.74
C VAL A 208 20.07 0.89 25.55
N ALA A 209 19.53 0.74 24.34
CA ALA A 209 20.22 1.13 23.12
C ALA A 209 20.48 2.65 23.09
N VAL A 210 21.69 3.01 22.73
CA VAL A 210 22.11 4.39 22.39
C VAL A 210 22.71 4.41 21.00
N VAL A 211 22.62 5.55 20.32
CA VAL A 211 23.16 5.66 18.96
C VAL A 211 24.69 5.76 19.01
N ARG A 212 25.36 4.90 18.25
CA ARG A 212 26.83 4.87 18.16
C ARG A 212 27.38 5.96 17.23
N ASN A 213 26.74 6.18 16.10
CA ASN A 213 27.18 7.08 15.04
C ASN A 213 26.29 8.33 14.94
N VAL A 214 26.48 9.24 15.90
CA VAL A 214 25.69 10.46 16.09
C VAL A 214 25.69 11.37 14.84
N ASP A 215 26.75 11.34 14.03
CA ASP A 215 26.81 12.11 12.78
C ASP A 215 25.72 11.68 11.77
N VAL A 216 25.47 10.36 11.65
CA VAL A 216 24.44 9.81 10.75
C VAL A 216 23.04 10.15 11.28
N LEU A 217 22.86 10.05 12.59
CA LEU A 217 21.62 10.51 13.25
C LEU A 217 21.36 11.99 12.98
N GLY A 218 22.40 12.83 13.03
CA GLY A 218 22.32 14.26 12.72
C GLY A 218 21.81 14.53 11.30
N ILE A 219 22.36 13.83 10.30
CA ILE A 219 21.91 13.93 8.90
C ILE A 219 20.43 13.55 8.77
N VAL A 220 20.01 12.44 9.39
CA VAL A 220 18.62 11.99 9.33
C VAL A 220 17.70 12.99 10.03
N ALA A 221 18.08 13.49 11.21
CA ALA A 221 17.32 14.46 11.98
C ALA A 221 17.14 15.78 11.20
N GLU A 222 18.20 16.27 10.54
CA GLU A 222 18.14 17.45 9.68
C GLU A 222 17.16 17.25 8.52
N PHE A 223 17.25 16.13 7.80
CA PHE A 223 16.39 15.87 6.66
C PHE A 223 14.92 15.66 7.05
N LEU A 224 14.68 15.03 8.19
CA LEU A 224 13.35 14.88 8.77
C LEU A 224 12.86 16.16 9.45
N GLY A 225 13.73 17.15 9.68
CA GLY A 225 13.41 18.42 10.32
C GLY A 225 13.05 18.27 11.81
N VAL A 226 13.73 17.39 12.54
CA VAL A 226 13.50 17.12 13.97
C VAL A 226 14.78 17.29 14.77
N GLN A 227 14.66 17.41 16.09
CA GLN A 227 15.83 17.46 16.96
C GLN A 227 16.52 16.08 17.01
N PRO A 228 17.86 15.99 16.91
CA PRO A 228 18.57 14.71 16.98
C PRO A 228 18.30 13.92 18.25
N SER A 229 18.24 14.59 19.41
CA SER A 229 17.92 13.97 20.70
C SER A 229 16.52 13.36 20.75
N ALA A 230 15.53 14.04 20.15
CA ALA A 230 14.16 13.55 20.05
C ALA A 230 14.05 12.35 19.11
N LEU A 231 14.81 12.35 18.01
CA LEU A 231 14.90 11.20 17.11
C LEU A 231 15.56 10.01 17.81
N GLU A 232 16.70 10.20 18.48
CA GLU A 232 17.36 9.14 19.24
C GLU A 232 16.43 8.53 20.29
N ALA A 233 15.75 9.35 21.08
CA ALA A 233 14.78 8.88 22.06
C ALA A 233 13.66 8.05 21.40
N THR A 234 13.14 8.51 20.26
CA THR A 234 12.09 7.79 19.53
C THR A 234 12.56 6.45 18.95
N LEU A 235 13.86 6.31 18.69
CA LEU A 235 14.47 5.07 18.21
C LEU A 235 14.81 4.10 19.35
N ALA A 236 15.24 4.61 20.51
CA ALA A 236 15.65 3.82 21.68
C ALA A 236 14.49 3.44 22.64
N TYR A 237 13.38 4.17 22.58
CA TYR A 237 12.21 3.94 23.43
C TYR A 237 10.97 3.65 22.58
N LYS A 238 10.05 2.85 23.12
CA LYS A 238 8.75 2.59 22.49
C LYS A 238 7.62 2.66 23.50
N THR A 239 6.71 3.59 23.31
CA THR A 239 5.50 3.73 24.11
C THR A 239 4.49 2.64 23.74
N LYS A 240 4.05 1.84 24.71
CA LYS A 240 3.02 0.82 24.54
C LYS A 240 1.91 0.98 25.58
N LEU A 241 0.66 0.74 25.18
CA LEU A 241 -0.48 0.70 26.08
C LEU A 241 -0.60 -0.70 26.70
N VAL A 242 -0.27 -0.84 27.98
CA VAL A 242 -0.35 -2.10 28.73
C VAL A 242 -1.45 -1.96 29.78
N LYS A 243 -2.47 -2.84 29.74
CA LYS A 243 -3.59 -2.83 30.71
C LYS A 243 -4.26 -1.46 30.93
N ARG A 244 -4.30 -0.60 29.89
CA ARG A 244 -4.82 0.79 29.89
C ARG A 244 -3.90 1.83 30.54
N GLU A 245 -2.66 1.47 30.84
CA GLU A 245 -1.61 2.39 31.28
C GLU A 245 -0.56 2.52 30.19
N LEU A 246 0.04 3.71 30.08
CA LEU A 246 1.13 3.95 29.14
C LEU A 246 2.43 3.52 29.79
N CYS A 247 3.13 2.61 29.13
CA CYS A 247 4.43 2.13 29.55
C CYS A 247 5.45 2.44 28.46
N THR A 248 6.56 3.05 28.85
CA THR A 248 7.73 3.22 28.00
C THR A 248 8.56 1.94 28.08
N VAL A 249 8.74 1.29 26.94
CA VAL A 249 9.61 0.13 26.82
C VAL A 249 10.98 0.60 26.38
N PHE A 250 12.00 0.21 27.15
CA PHE A 250 13.40 0.36 26.78
C PHE A 250 13.76 -0.68 25.73
N LEU A 251 14.29 -0.25 24.59
CA LEU A 251 14.72 -1.15 23.53
C LEU A 251 16.21 -1.47 23.71
N ASP A 252 16.55 -2.73 23.51
CA ASP A 252 17.92 -3.18 23.29
C ASP A 252 18.37 -2.82 21.86
N THR A 253 19.59 -3.20 21.49
CA THR A 253 20.16 -2.85 20.18
C THR A 253 19.35 -3.41 19.01
N ASP A 254 18.82 -4.63 19.16
CA ASP A 254 18.03 -5.30 18.13
C ASP A 254 16.64 -4.67 18.02
N GLY A 255 15.97 -4.42 19.15
CA GLY A 255 14.69 -3.72 19.18
C GLY A 255 14.77 -2.30 18.63
N ALA A 256 15.85 -1.57 18.89
CA ALA A 256 16.10 -0.25 18.30
C ALA A 256 16.40 -0.35 16.80
N SER A 257 17.08 -1.41 16.35
CA SER A 257 17.26 -1.70 14.93
C SER A 257 15.92 -1.93 14.23
N ASP A 258 15.05 -2.77 14.81
CA ASP A 258 13.72 -3.04 14.26
C ASP A 258 12.84 -1.78 14.24
N ASN A 259 12.97 -0.94 15.27
CA ASN A 259 12.19 0.29 15.40
C ASN A 259 12.60 1.32 14.32
N HIS A 260 13.89 1.49 14.01
CA HIS A 260 14.27 2.37 12.89
C HIS A 260 13.88 1.78 11.53
N ASP A 261 13.93 0.45 11.37
CA ASP A 261 13.44 -0.25 10.18
C ASP A 261 11.94 0.01 9.97
N ASP A 262 11.15 0.04 11.04
CA ASP A 262 9.73 0.38 11.00
C ASP A 262 9.48 1.85 10.63
N LEU A 263 10.31 2.78 11.11
CA LEU A 263 10.25 4.18 10.70
C LEU A 263 10.56 4.31 9.19
N ALA A 264 11.57 3.61 8.68
CA ALA A 264 11.92 3.59 7.26
C ALA A 264 10.75 3.09 6.37
N LYS A 265 10.16 1.95 6.75
CA LYS A 265 8.97 1.38 6.06
C LYS A 265 7.81 2.38 6.06
N THR A 266 7.58 3.07 7.18
CA THR A 266 6.49 4.04 7.35
C THR A 266 6.70 5.26 6.46
N LEU A 267 7.89 5.88 6.51
CA LEU A 267 8.23 7.04 5.68
C LEU A 267 8.07 6.73 4.19
N TYR A 268 8.56 5.57 3.74
CA TYR A 268 8.44 5.15 2.35
C TYR A 268 7.00 4.90 1.92
N SER A 269 6.21 4.19 2.74
CA SER A 269 4.78 3.92 2.45
C SER A 269 3.97 5.22 2.32
N LEU A 270 4.21 6.18 3.22
CA LEU A 270 3.54 7.48 3.19
C LEU A 270 3.98 8.30 1.97
N LEU A 271 5.27 8.27 1.61
CA LEU A 271 5.77 8.93 0.41
C LEU A 271 5.12 8.36 -0.85
N PHE A 272 5.06 7.03 -0.98
CA PHE A 272 4.42 6.36 -2.12
C PHE A 272 2.94 6.74 -2.23
N THR A 273 2.22 6.70 -1.10
CA THR A 273 0.81 7.10 -1.03
C THR A 273 0.62 8.57 -1.41
N TRP A 274 1.49 9.46 -0.90
CA TRP A 274 1.45 10.88 -1.21
C TRP A 274 1.72 11.16 -2.69
N LEU A 275 2.68 10.48 -3.31
CA LEU A 275 2.98 10.62 -4.73
C LEU A 275 1.75 10.25 -5.58
N ASN A 276 1.11 9.11 -5.29
CA ASN A 276 -0.08 8.69 -6.01
C ASN A 276 -1.24 9.69 -5.81
N GLU A 277 -1.49 10.14 -4.57
CA GLU A 277 -2.54 11.12 -4.31
C GLU A 277 -2.24 12.48 -4.97
N HIS A 278 -0.99 12.94 -5.00
CA HIS A 278 -0.60 14.16 -5.69
C HIS A 278 -0.84 14.05 -7.20
N ILE A 279 -0.50 12.92 -7.81
CA ILE A 279 -0.77 12.64 -9.22
C ILE A 279 -2.29 12.63 -9.47
N ASN A 280 -3.06 11.96 -8.62
CA ASN A 280 -4.52 11.92 -8.72
C ASN A 280 -5.14 13.33 -8.61
N GLN A 281 -4.70 14.17 -7.68
CA GLN A 281 -5.18 15.56 -7.57
C GLN A 281 -4.93 16.39 -8.83
N ARG A 282 -3.92 16.03 -9.64
CA ARG A 282 -3.59 16.75 -10.87
C ARG A 282 -4.31 16.20 -12.09
N LEU A 283 -4.58 14.89 -12.12
CA LEU A 283 -5.02 14.20 -13.34
C LEU A 283 -6.44 13.61 -13.24
N CYS A 284 -7.00 13.45 -12.05
CA CYS A 284 -8.36 12.95 -11.83
C CYS A 284 -9.38 14.09 -12.03
N ARG A 285 -10.53 13.75 -12.61
CA ARG A 285 -11.74 14.58 -12.59
C ARG A 285 -12.65 14.03 -11.51
N ASP A 286 -13.03 14.87 -10.54
CA ASP A 286 -13.84 14.46 -9.39
C ASP A 286 -15.34 14.29 -9.73
N ASP A 287 -15.77 14.70 -10.93
CA ASP A 287 -17.18 14.69 -11.38
C ASP A 287 -17.70 13.30 -11.82
N PHE A 288 -16.93 12.22 -11.64
CA PHE A 288 -17.30 10.89 -12.12
C PHE A 288 -17.70 9.94 -10.98
N ASP A 289 -18.97 9.53 -11.01
CA ASP A 289 -19.50 8.37 -10.29
C ASP A 289 -19.09 7.08 -11.04
N THR A 290 -17.98 6.45 -10.64
CA THR A 290 -17.57 5.15 -11.19
C THR A 290 -18.48 4.04 -10.66
N PHE A 291 -18.57 2.96 -11.42
CA PHE A 291 -19.38 1.79 -11.12
C PHE A 291 -18.44 0.57 -10.98
N ILE A 292 -18.32 0.04 -9.76
CA ILE A 292 -17.75 -1.30 -9.53
C ILE A 292 -18.86 -2.18 -8.95
N GLU A 293 -19.74 -2.71 -9.80
CA GLU A 293 -20.59 -3.85 -9.46
C GLU A 293 -21.17 -4.48 -10.74
N GLY A 294 -21.32 -5.80 -10.83
CA GLY A 294 -22.15 -6.43 -11.87
C GLY A 294 -21.50 -6.82 -13.21
N ILE A 295 -20.17 -7.02 -13.27
CA ILE A 295 -19.50 -7.62 -14.44
C ILE A 295 -19.99 -9.08 -14.66
N SER A 296 -20.47 -9.73 -13.60
CA SER A 296 -20.94 -11.13 -13.60
C SER A 296 -22.10 -11.42 -14.56
N ARG A 297 -22.85 -10.41 -15.00
CA ARG A 297 -23.97 -10.59 -15.95
C ARG A 297 -23.56 -10.58 -17.42
N PHE A 298 -22.35 -10.13 -17.74
CA PHE A 298 -21.86 -9.96 -19.12
C PHE A 298 -20.77 -10.95 -19.49
N VAL A 299 -20.40 -11.85 -18.58
CA VAL A 299 -19.40 -12.89 -18.79
C VAL A 299 -20.15 -14.20 -19.07
N PRO A 300 -19.93 -14.87 -20.21
CA PRO A 300 -20.44 -16.23 -20.44
C PRO A 300 -20.05 -17.13 -19.28
N SER A 301 -20.96 -18.00 -18.81
CA SER A 301 -20.66 -18.95 -17.74
C SER A 301 -19.63 -19.98 -18.23
N VAL A 302 -18.34 -19.68 -18.06
CA VAL A 302 -17.26 -20.62 -18.30
C VAL A 302 -17.27 -21.62 -17.13
N PRO A 303 -17.26 -22.94 -17.35
CA PRO A 303 -17.08 -23.89 -16.26
C PRO A 303 -15.73 -23.62 -15.57
N TYR A 304 -15.76 -23.34 -14.27
CA TYR A 304 -14.59 -23.06 -13.44
C TYR A 304 -14.63 -23.89 -12.16
N PHE A 305 -13.46 -24.10 -11.55
CA PHE A 305 -13.40 -24.67 -10.20
C PHE A 305 -13.95 -23.64 -9.21
N ASP A 306 -15.12 -23.93 -8.64
CA ASP A 306 -15.77 -22.99 -7.74
C ASP A 306 -15.00 -22.85 -6.42
N ASN A 307 -14.31 -21.73 -6.28
CA ASN A 307 -13.54 -21.38 -5.09
C ASN A 307 -14.39 -20.65 -4.04
N ALA A 308 -15.71 -20.54 -4.21
CA ALA A 308 -16.61 -19.84 -3.29
C ALA A 308 -16.45 -20.32 -1.83
N GLU A 309 -16.28 -21.61 -1.59
CA GLU A 309 -16.09 -22.13 -0.23
C GLU A 309 -14.74 -21.75 0.38
N CYS A 310 -13.67 -21.71 -0.43
CA CYS A 310 -12.36 -21.20 0.00
C CYS A 310 -12.41 -19.68 0.28
N VAL A 311 -13.14 -18.93 -0.56
CA VAL A 311 -13.39 -17.50 -0.32
C VAL A 311 -14.21 -17.28 0.95
N ARG A 312 -15.24 -18.11 1.19
CA ARG A 312 -16.08 -18.08 2.40
C ARG A 312 -15.26 -18.36 3.65
N LEU A 313 -14.41 -19.39 3.63
CA LEU A 313 -13.45 -19.69 4.68
C LEU A 313 -12.63 -18.43 5.06
N LEU A 314 -12.13 -17.69 4.07
CA LEU A 314 -11.31 -16.51 4.31
C LEU A 314 -12.12 -15.29 4.78
N GLN A 315 -13.21 -14.96 4.08
CA GLN A 315 -13.88 -13.65 4.16
C GLN A 315 -15.16 -13.62 5.00
N ASN A 316 -15.71 -14.77 5.41
CA ASN A 316 -16.98 -14.82 6.13
C ASN A 316 -16.97 -13.92 7.39
N LYS A 317 -18.04 -13.16 7.60
CA LYS A 317 -18.20 -12.28 8.77
C LYS A 317 -19.58 -12.55 9.41
N PRO A 318 -19.65 -13.05 10.65
CA PRO A 318 -18.53 -13.40 11.54
C PRO A 318 -17.92 -14.79 11.27
N GLY A 319 -16.62 -14.93 11.57
CA GLY A 319 -15.98 -16.23 11.78
C GLY A 319 -15.15 -16.78 10.62
N GLY A 320 -14.94 -16.06 9.52
CA GLY A 320 -13.88 -16.36 8.55
C GLY A 320 -12.49 -16.12 9.13
N LEU A 321 -11.44 -16.65 8.50
CA LEU A 321 -10.07 -16.55 9.00
C LEU A 321 -9.63 -15.09 9.23
N ILE A 322 -9.95 -14.19 8.28
CA ILE A 322 -9.61 -12.76 8.39
C ILE A 322 -10.34 -12.13 9.58
N HIS A 323 -11.63 -12.45 9.76
CA HIS A 323 -12.41 -11.94 10.89
C HIS A 323 -11.84 -12.41 12.24
N ILE A 324 -11.46 -13.69 12.35
CA ILE A 324 -10.86 -14.24 13.57
C ILE A 324 -9.51 -13.57 13.83
N MET A 325 -8.68 -13.40 12.80
CA MET A 325 -7.39 -12.72 12.90
C MET A 325 -7.55 -11.28 13.38
N ASP A 326 -8.47 -10.51 12.79
CA ASP A 326 -8.79 -9.13 13.20
C ASP A 326 -9.24 -9.06 14.67
N ASP A 327 -10.07 -10.00 15.11
CA ASP A 327 -10.63 -10.06 16.46
C ASP A 327 -9.60 -10.51 17.51
N GLN A 328 -8.69 -11.41 17.15
CA GLN A 328 -7.55 -11.82 17.99
C GLN A 328 -6.50 -10.71 18.06
N ALA A 329 -6.20 -10.05 16.94
CA ALA A 329 -5.22 -8.97 16.83
C ALA A 329 -5.60 -7.79 17.75
N ARG A 330 -6.87 -7.35 17.72
CA ARG A 330 -7.39 -6.31 18.65
C ARG A 330 -7.29 -6.70 20.13
N ARG A 331 -7.10 -7.98 20.44
CA ARG A 331 -6.97 -8.52 21.80
C ARG A 331 -5.59 -9.12 22.04
N SER A 332 -4.55 -8.66 21.32
CA SER A 332 -3.17 -9.15 21.43
C SER A 332 -2.61 -9.16 22.86
N HIS A 333 -3.09 -8.27 23.74
CA HIS A 333 -2.76 -8.30 25.18
C HIS A 333 -3.17 -9.58 25.93
N LYS A 334 -4.01 -10.43 25.32
CA LYS A 334 -4.48 -11.74 25.85
C LYS A 334 -4.37 -12.87 24.85
N LYS A 335 -4.01 -12.58 23.60
CA LYS A 335 -4.14 -13.48 22.47
C LYS A 335 -2.81 -13.57 21.73
N THR A 336 -2.45 -14.79 21.35
CA THR A 336 -1.21 -15.13 20.66
C THR A 336 -1.50 -15.79 19.31
N ASP A 337 -0.50 -15.87 18.44
CA ASP A 337 -0.61 -16.56 17.15
C ASP A 337 -1.08 -18.03 17.33
N LEU A 338 -0.66 -18.70 18.40
CA LEU A 338 -1.17 -20.02 18.79
C LEU A 338 -2.68 -20.02 19.02
N THR A 339 -3.18 -19.13 19.89
CA THR A 339 -4.63 -19.04 20.17
C THR A 339 -5.45 -18.63 18.94
N MET A 340 -4.82 -17.97 17.96
CA MET A 340 -5.43 -17.66 16.67
C MET A 340 -5.56 -18.91 15.81
N VAL A 341 -4.49 -19.70 15.65
CA VAL A 341 -4.53 -20.95 14.87
C VAL A 341 -5.47 -21.98 15.50
N GLU A 342 -5.52 -22.08 16.84
CA GLU A 342 -6.50 -22.89 17.56
C GLU A 342 -7.95 -22.45 17.24
N ALA A 343 -8.21 -21.14 17.18
CA ALA A 343 -9.51 -20.62 16.81
C ALA A 343 -9.87 -20.90 15.35
N PHE A 344 -8.89 -20.88 14.43
CA PHE A 344 -9.08 -21.32 13.06
C PHE A 344 -9.49 -22.80 13.01
N GLY A 345 -8.73 -23.67 13.68
CA GLY A 345 -9.01 -25.11 13.77
C GLY A 345 -10.39 -25.40 14.34
N LYS A 346 -10.76 -24.74 15.45
CA LYS A 346 -12.07 -24.92 16.08
C LYS A 346 -13.24 -24.54 15.15
N ARG A 347 -13.05 -23.55 14.27
CA ARG A 347 -14.11 -23.05 13.39
C ARG A 347 -14.15 -23.77 12.03
N TRP A 348 -13.00 -24.13 11.48
CA TRP A 348 -12.84 -24.58 10.10
C TRP A 348 -12.11 -25.92 9.96
N GLY A 349 -11.79 -26.64 11.03
CA GLY A 349 -11.03 -27.89 10.97
C GLY A 349 -11.68 -29.01 10.14
N ASN A 350 -13.00 -28.98 9.97
CA ASN A 350 -13.75 -29.92 9.12
C ASN A 350 -13.92 -29.43 7.67
N HIS A 351 -13.42 -28.24 7.33
CA HIS A 351 -13.58 -27.66 6.00
C HIS A 351 -12.56 -28.26 5.01
N SER A 352 -13.02 -28.68 3.83
CA SER A 352 -12.16 -29.33 2.82
C SER A 352 -10.97 -28.46 2.36
N SER A 353 -11.11 -27.13 2.45
CA SER A 353 -10.05 -26.18 2.11
C SER A 353 -9.17 -25.72 3.29
N PHE A 354 -9.30 -26.28 4.50
CA PHE A 354 -8.53 -25.84 5.66
C PHE A 354 -7.97 -27.02 6.47
N LYS A 355 -6.71 -26.92 6.89
CA LYS A 355 -6.08 -27.87 7.82
C LYS A 355 -5.17 -27.12 8.79
N VAL A 356 -5.13 -27.54 10.05
CA VAL A 356 -4.08 -27.10 10.98
C VAL A 356 -2.85 -27.95 10.73
N GLY A 357 -1.70 -27.31 10.61
CA GLY A 357 -0.41 -27.97 10.40
C GLY A 357 0.38 -28.13 11.69
N PRO A 358 1.49 -28.89 11.65
CA PRO A 358 2.39 -29.02 12.79
C PRO A 358 3.09 -27.68 13.08
N VAL A 359 3.76 -27.61 14.23
CA VAL A 359 4.67 -26.50 14.53
C VAL A 359 5.85 -26.55 13.57
N ASP A 360 6.26 -25.40 13.05
CA ASP A 360 7.42 -25.28 12.15
C ASP A 360 8.76 -25.28 12.92
N GLN A 361 9.86 -25.10 12.19
CA GLN A 361 11.21 -25.07 12.77
C GLN A 361 11.44 -23.86 13.69
N SER A 362 10.65 -22.79 13.58
CA SER A 362 10.75 -21.61 14.47
C SER A 362 9.90 -21.77 15.74
N GLY A 363 9.20 -22.89 15.90
CA GLY A 363 8.32 -23.10 17.05
C GLY A 363 6.93 -22.46 16.86
N SER A 364 6.63 -21.98 15.65
CA SER A 364 5.36 -21.32 15.35
C SER A 364 4.32 -22.31 14.79
N PRO A 365 3.04 -22.21 15.21
CA PRO A 365 2.00 -23.06 14.66
C PRO A 365 1.77 -22.75 13.18
N THR A 366 1.41 -23.75 12.38
CA THR A 366 1.14 -23.57 10.96
C THR A 366 -0.30 -23.92 10.61
N PHE A 367 -0.77 -23.42 9.47
CA PHE A 367 -2.06 -23.81 8.89
C PHE A 367 -1.95 -23.88 7.37
N THR A 368 -2.76 -24.74 6.77
CA THR A 368 -2.79 -24.95 5.32
C THR A 368 -4.15 -24.52 4.79
N VAL A 369 -4.14 -23.72 3.72
CA VAL A 369 -5.33 -23.38 2.95
C VAL A 369 -5.21 -24.00 1.56
N ASN A 370 -6.25 -24.73 1.15
CA ASN A 370 -6.33 -25.26 -0.21
C ASN A 370 -6.88 -24.19 -1.15
N HIS A 371 -6.00 -23.54 -1.89
CA HIS A 371 -6.37 -22.52 -2.87
C HIS A 371 -6.70 -23.17 -4.23
N PHE A 372 -7.22 -22.37 -5.15
CA PHE A 372 -7.47 -22.82 -6.53
C PHE A 372 -6.18 -23.33 -7.23
N ASN A 373 -5.00 -22.83 -6.81
CA ASN A 373 -3.69 -23.24 -7.33
C ASN A 373 -3.00 -24.31 -6.47
N GLY A 374 -3.75 -24.98 -5.58
CA GLY A 374 -3.25 -26.02 -4.69
C GLY A 374 -3.08 -25.60 -3.23
N PRO A 375 -2.66 -26.55 -2.37
CA PRO A 375 -2.48 -26.34 -0.95
C PRO A 375 -1.25 -25.50 -0.64
N MET A 376 -1.42 -24.46 0.16
CA MET A 376 -0.34 -23.61 0.66
C MET A 376 -0.31 -23.63 2.18
N SER A 377 0.86 -23.89 2.75
CA SER A 377 1.10 -23.86 4.20
C SER A 377 1.67 -22.51 4.61
N TYR A 378 1.11 -21.95 5.67
CA TYR A 378 1.45 -20.66 6.23
C TYR A 378 1.97 -20.84 7.66
N SER A 379 3.11 -20.21 7.97
CA SER A 379 3.53 -20.03 9.36
C SER A 379 2.71 -18.91 9.99
N SER A 380 2.29 -19.11 11.23
CA SER A 380 1.56 -18.08 11.99
C SER A 380 2.46 -17.05 12.67
N GLU A 381 3.78 -17.19 12.55
CA GLU A 381 4.78 -16.34 13.19
C GLU A 381 4.53 -14.85 12.95
N GLY A 382 4.18 -14.13 14.02
CA GLY A 382 3.97 -12.68 14.02
C GLY A 382 2.74 -12.24 13.23
N LEU A 383 1.80 -13.13 12.89
CA LEU A 383 0.63 -12.79 12.08
C LEU A 383 -0.28 -11.79 12.81
N LEU A 384 -0.53 -11.94 14.11
CA LEU A 384 -1.37 -11.00 14.85
C LEU A 384 -0.77 -9.60 14.92
N GLU A 385 0.54 -9.50 15.14
CA GLU A 385 1.25 -8.21 15.16
C GLU A 385 1.22 -7.55 13.78
N ARG A 386 1.53 -8.31 12.73
CA ARG A 386 1.45 -7.82 11.34
C ARG A 386 0.04 -7.38 10.95
N ASN A 387 -1.00 -8.10 11.41
CA ASN A 387 -2.38 -7.77 11.12
C ASN A 387 -2.89 -6.52 11.85
N LEU A 388 -2.32 -6.17 13.01
CA LEU A 388 -2.64 -4.90 13.67
C LEU A 388 -2.26 -3.69 12.80
N ASP A 389 -1.23 -3.84 11.95
CA ASP A 389 -0.69 -2.79 11.08
C ASP A 389 -0.46 -1.46 11.86
N SER A 390 -0.12 -1.59 13.14
CA SER A 390 0.02 -0.47 14.06
C SER A 390 1.32 0.26 13.74
N LEU A 391 1.21 1.57 13.50
CA LEU A 391 2.35 2.47 13.48
C LEU A 391 2.77 2.75 14.93
N ASN A 392 4.07 2.96 15.14
CA ASN A 392 4.56 3.44 16.42
C ASN A 392 4.01 4.86 16.65
N PRO A 393 3.21 5.10 17.71
CA PRO A 393 2.65 6.42 17.98
C PRO A 393 3.73 7.48 18.22
N ASP A 394 4.91 7.08 18.70
CA ASP A 394 6.04 7.99 18.95
C ASP A 394 6.54 8.62 17.64
N PHE A 395 6.50 7.89 16.52
CA PHE A 395 6.83 8.47 15.19
C PHE A 395 5.87 9.57 14.79
N VAL A 396 4.58 9.38 15.09
CA VAL A 396 3.56 10.38 14.78
C VAL A 396 3.73 11.58 15.69
N SER A 397 3.95 11.38 16.98
CA SER A 397 4.24 12.47 17.93
C SER A 397 5.47 13.28 17.51
N LEU A 398 6.55 12.61 17.09
CA LEU A 398 7.79 13.25 16.62
C LEU A 398 7.59 14.06 15.33
N LEU A 399 6.93 13.48 14.32
CA LEU A 399 6.88 14.06 12.97
C LEU A 399 5.66 14.95 12.72
N ARG A 400 4.51 14.65 13.34
CA ARG A 400 3.29 15.48 13.29
C ARG A 400 3.31 16.55 14.38
N GLY A 401 3.81 16.23 15.57
CA GLY A 401 3.63 17.03 16.78
C GLY A 401 2.29 16.73 17.47
N SER A 402 2.18 17.13 18.74
CA SER A 402 0.92 17.07 19.50
C SER A 402 0.07 18.33 19.28
N LEU A 403 -1.26 18.22 19.42
CA LEU A 403 -2.21 19.31 19.22
C LEU A 403 -2.01 20.48 20.22
N ALA A 404 -1.55 20.22 21.45
CA ALA A 404 -1.30 21.27 22.45
C ALA A 404 -0.01 22.07 22.26
N GLY A 405 0.98 21.56 21.51
CA GLY A 405 2.26 22.25 21.26
C GLY A 405 2.15 23.58 20.50
N ALA A 406 0.98 23.87 19.92
CA ALA A 406 0.70 25.11 19.21
C ALA A 406 0.32 26.28 20.13
N LEU A 407 -0.03 26.02 21.40
CA LEU A 407 -0.59 27.03 22.30
C LEU A 407 0.41 27.61 23.31
N ASP A 408 1.48 26.89 23.66
CA ASP A 408 2.32 27.23 24.84
C ASP A 408 3.81 27.46 24.55
N GLY A 409 4.22 27.55 23.27
CA GLY A 409 5.57 27.99 22.88
C GLY A 409 6.74 27.07 23.30
N ALA A 410 6.48 25.94 23.95
CA ALA A 410 7.48 24.94 24.34
C ALA A 410 7.35 23.66 23.50
N GLU A 411 8.46 23.23 22.87
CA GLU A 411 8.86 21.91 22.35
C GLU A 411 7.80 20.85 21.93
N GLY A 412 6.63 21.26 21.45
CA GLY A 412 5.61 20.40 20.83
C GLY A 412 5.55 20.53 19.31
N VAL A 413 6.59 21.11 18.69
CA VAL A 413 6.61 21.40 17.26
C VAL A 413 7.13 20.16 16.53
N GLY A 414 6.21 19.30 16.06
CA GLY A 414 6.56 18.23 15.13
C GLY A 414 7.32 18.77 13.92
N SER A 415 7.95 17.89 13.12
CA SER A 415 8.86 18.22 12.01
C SER A 415 8.77 19.65 11.45
N ALA A 416 9.89 20.38 11.52
CA ALA A 416 10.08 21.67 10.90
C ALA A 416 10.05 21.59 9.35
N ASN A 417 10.18 20.40 8.77
CA ASN A 417 10.02 20.17 7.35
C ASN A 417 8.53 19.99 7.00
N PRO A 418 7.88 20.97 6.35
CA PRO A 418 6.43 20.91 6.13
C PRO A 418 5.99 19.74 5.23
N PHE A 419 6.89 19.26 4.38
CA PHE A 419 6.62 18.11 3.53
C PHE A 419 6.54 16.83 4.36
N VAL A 420 7.55 16.58 5.22
CA VAL A 420 7.56 15.44 6.13
C VAL A 420 6.37 15.51 7.10
N LYS A 421 6.13 16.67 7.73
CA LYS A 421 4.95 16.88 8.58
C LYS A 421 3.63 16.59 7.85
N GLY A 422 3.53 16.98 6.57
CA GLY A 422 2.36 16.74 5.73
C GLY A 422 2.10 15.25 5.42
N LEU A 423 3.16 14.44 5.31
CA LEU A 423 3.04 12.98 5.14
C LEU A 423 2.36 12.33 6.36
N PHE A 424 2.57 12.88 7.54
CA PHE A 424 1.95 12.41 8.78
C PHE A 424 0.60 13.11 9.05
N SER A 425 -0.05 13.73 8.08
CA SER A 425 -1.35 14.41 8.31
C SER A 425 -2.45 13.47 8.85
N THR A 426 -3.49 14.03 9.46
CA THR A 426 -4.67 13.27 9.95
C THR A 426 -5.40 12.50 8.84
N LYS A 427 -5.30 12.96 7.59
CA LYS A 427 -5.83 12.24 6.43
C LYS A 427 -5.02 10.98 6.10
N ALA A 428 -3.71 11.02 6.34
CA ALA A 428 -2.79 9.96 5.99
C ALA A 428 -2.63 8.92 7.12
N ILE A 429 -2.77 9.33 8.39
CA ILE A 429 -2.63 8.45 9.55
C ILE A 429 -3.75 8.72 10.55
N ALA A 430 -4.56 7.69 10.82
CA ALA A 430 -5.56 7.71 11.88
C ALA A 430 -4.87 7.53 13.24
N THR A 431 -5.21 8.36 14.21
CA THR A 431 -4.64 8.35 15.57
C THR A 431 -5.74 8.26 16.61
N GLN A 432 -5.48 7.55 17.71
CA GLN A 432 -6.34 7.61 18.90
C GLN A 432 -5.54 8.24 20.04
N ALA A 433 -6.20 9.16 20.77
CA ALA A 433 -5.62 9.82 21.92
C ALA A 433 -5.93 9.07 23.23
N HIS A 434 -5.13 9.32 24.26
CA HIS A 434 -5.35 8.75 25.58
C HIS A 434 -6.63 9.32 26.23
N ARG A 435 -7.44 8.48 26.88
CA ARG A 435 -8.75 8.89 27.46
C ARG A 435 -8.66 9.99 28.53
N LYS A 436 -7.51 10.10 29.20
CA LYS A 436 -7.28 11.10 30.26
C LYS A 436 -6.38 12.27 29.80
N ASN A 437 -5.71 12.14 28.66
CA ASN A 437 -4.82 13.16 28.14
C ASN A 437 -4.88 13.14 26.60
N GLU A 438 -5.61 14.10 26.03
CA GLU A 438 -5.86 14.15 24.58
C GLU A 438 -4.59 14.45 23.76
N ASP A 439 -3.52 14.88 24.42
CA ASP A 439 -2.25 15.24 23.77
C ASP A 439 -1.34 14.04 23.50
N ILE A 440 -1.63 12.89 24.11
CA ILE A 440 -0.83 11.67 23.96
C ILE A 440 -1.50 10.74 22.95
N ILE A 441 -0.79 10.50 21.85
CA ILE A 441 -1.19 9.52 20.84
C ILE A 441 -0.87 8.12 21.38
N VAL A 442 -1.89 7.26 21.49
CA VAL A 442 -1.74 5.89 22.03
C VAL A 442 -1.76 4.81 20.96
N SER A 443 -2.31 5.14 19.79
CA SER A 443 -2.29 4.26 18.63
C SER A 443 -2.31 5.08 17.35
N ALA A 444 -1.66 4.54 16.32
CA ALA A 444 -1.61 5.12 15.00
C ALA A 444 -1.73 4.00 13.96
N GLN A 445 -2.50 4.23 12.89
CA GLN A 445 -2.66 3.27 11.81
C GLN A 445 -2.78 3.99 10.48
N GLN A 446 -2.12 3.47 9.45
CA GLN A 446 -2.35 3.92 8.07
C GLN A 446 -3.67 3.31 7.57
N PRO A 447 -4.59 4.10 6.99
CA PRO A 447 -5.82 3.53 6.44
C PRO A 447 -5.49 2.55 5.30
N ILE A 448 -5.89 1.29 5.49
CA ILE A 448 -5.67 0.18 4.52
C ILE A 448 -6.56 0.35 3.28
N LYS A 449 -7.67 1.09 3.40
CA LYS A 449 -8.51 1.46 2.26
C LYS A 449 -7.82 2.61 1.52
N PRO A 450 -7.78 2.58 0.18
CA PRO A 450 -7.25 3.71 -0.58
C PRO A 450 -7.95 5.01 -0.13
N MET A 451 -7.16 6.07 0.05
CA MET A 451 -7.64 7.37 0.55
C MET A 451 -8.81 7.93 -0.27
N ARG A 452 -8.86 7.54 -1.55
CA ARG A 452 -10.02 7.71 -2.41
C ARG A 452 -10.70 6.35 -2.55
N THR A 453 -11.97 6.29 -2.17
CA THR A 453 -12.79 5.13 -2.52
C THR A 453 -12.82 4.98 -4.04
N PRO A 454 -12.89 3.75 -4.57
CA PRO A 454 -13.46 3.56 -5.90
C PRO A 454 -14.79 4.31 -5.91
N SER A 455 -15.03 5.09 -6.94
CA SER A 455 -16.29 5.82 -6.99
C SER A 455 -17.42 4.79 -7.14
N THR A 456 -18.54 4.99 -6.44
CA THR A 456 -19.66 4.04 -6.37
C THR A 456 -20.98 4.78 -6.55
N ARG A 457 -21.73 4.43 -7.60
CA ARG A 457 -23.04 5.04 -7.87
C ARG A 457 -24.09 4.67 -6.81
N ARG A 458 -24.92 5.64 -6.37
CA ARG A 458 -26.09 5.39 -5.51
C ARG A 458 -27.11 4.46 -6.21
N LYS A 459 -27.62 3.45 -5.50
CA LYS A 459 -28.74 2.59 -5.96
C LYS A 459 -29.99 3.45 -6.17
N GLY A 460 -30.45 3.60 -7.42
CA GLY A 460 -31.71 4.28 -7.74
C GLY A 460 -31.94 4.68 -9.21
N THR A 461 -30.90 4.83 -10.03
CA THR A 461 -30.98 5.41 -11.39
C THR A 461 -30.95 4.38 -12.53
N ILE A 462 -31.75 3.31 -12.46
CA ILE A 462 -32.00 2.47 -13.66
C ILE A 462 -33.43 2.75 -14.15
N LYS A 463 -33.57 3.61 -15.17
CA LYS A 463 -34.71 3.49 -16.08
C LYS A 463 -34.41 2.28 -16.97
N ARG A 464 -35.16 1.19 -16.78
CA ARG A 464 -35.16 0.04 -17.70
C ARG A 464 -35.59 0.57 -19.07
N MET A 465 -34.72 0.49 -20.07
CA MET A 465 -35.10 0.66 -21.47
C MET A 465 -35.61 -0.69 -21.98
N ALA A 466 -36.79 -0.72 -22.58
CA ALA A 466 -37.40 -1.91 -23.16
C ALA A 466 -36.55 -2.40 -24.34
N MET A 467 -36.10 -3.65 -24.28
CA MET A 467 -35.52 -4.34 -25.43
C MET A 467 -36.66 -4.68 -26.40
N LEU A 468 -36.50 -4.28 -27.66
CA LEU A 468 -37.31 -4.74 -28.79
C LEU A 468 -37.23 -6.28 -28.84
N ARG A 469 -38.38 -6.95 -28.73
CA ARG A 469 -38.52 -8.37 -28.98
C ARG A 469 -38.53 -8.58 -30.49
N GLU A 470 -37.55 -9.33 -31.01
CA GLU A 470 -37.69 -10.02 -32.29
C GLU A 470 -38.46 -11.32 -32.02
N ASP A 471 -39.62 -11.44 -32.65
CA ASP A 471 -40.47 -12.63 -32.62
C ASP A 471 -39.78 -13.77 -33.39
N ALA A 472 -39.50 -14.86 -32.69
CA ALA A 472 -39.35 -16.18 -33.29
C ALA A 472 -40.41 -17.08 -32.66
N ALA A 473 -41.48 -17.31 -33.42
CA ALA A 473 -42.51 -18.27 -33.08
C ALA A 473 -41.93 -19.69 -33.09
N VAL A 474 -42.06 -20.38 -31.96
CA VAL A 474 -42.06 -21.84 -31.90
C VAL A 474 -43.35 -22.20 -31.19
N GLU A 475 -44.28 -22.76 -31.96
CA GLU A 475 -45.50 -23.38 -31.49
C GLU A 475 -45.15 -24.67 -30.75
N GLU A 476 -45.57 -24.81 -29.49
CA GLU A 476 -45.86 -26.12 -28.91
C GLU A 476 -47.21 -26.05 -28.17
N GLN A 477 -48.11 -26.92 -28.62
CA GLN A 477 -49.44 -27.17 -28.09
C GLN A 477 -49.37 -28.08 -26.86
N GLU A 478 -49.92 -27.64 -25.72
CA GLU A 478 -50.56 -28.50 -24.70
C GLU A 478 -51.70 -27.67 -24.09
N ARG A 479 -52.94 -27.81 -24.58
CA ARG A 479 -54.04 -28.65 -24.05
C ARG A 479 -54.39 -28.40 -22.57
N ASP A 480 -55.54 -27.72 -22.43
CA ASP A 480 -56.60 -27.82 -21.42
C ASP A 480 -56.34 -28.69 -20.19
N ASP A 481 -56.52 -28.11 -19.00
CA ASP A 481 -57.74 -28.36 -18.22
C ASP A 481 -57.89 -27.38 -17.04
N ASP A 482 -59.15 -27.15 -16.71
CA ASP A 482 -59.78 -26.31 -15.69
C ASP A 482 -59.13 -26.33 -14.29
N ASP A 483 -59.11 -25.18 -13.59
CA ASP A 483 -60.10 -24.99 -12.51
C ASP A 483 -60.16 -23.56 -11.93
N ALA A 484 -61.36 -23.21 -11.49
CA ALA A 484 -61.80 -21.88 -11.14
C ALA A 484 -61.49 -21.45 -9.69
N ARG A 485 -61.45 -20.12 -9.51
CA ARG A 485 -61.97 -19.30 -8.39
C ARG A 485 -61.84 -19.80 -6.93
N ILE A 486 -61.41 -18.89 -6.05
CA ILE A 486 -62.13 -18.35 -4.85
C ILE A 486 -61.10 -17.52 -4.03
N GLN A 487 -61.23 -16.18 -3.97
CA GLN A 487 -61.65 -15.42 -2.77
C GLN A 487 -60.97 -15.91 -1.48
N GLY A 488 -60.12 -15.13 -0.79
CA GLY A 488 -60.42 -13.80 -0.27
C GLY A 488 -60.92 -13.93 1.17
N ARG A 489 -60.19 -13.28 2.11
CA ARG A 489 -60.41 -13.21 3.58
C ARG A 489 -60.08 -14.47 4.37
N SER A 490 -59.78 -14.43 5.65
CA SER A 490 -59.28 -13.44 6.60
C SER A 490 -59.29 -14.20 7.93
N GLU A 491 -58.41 -13.81 8.84
CA GLU A 491 -58.66 -13.85 10.28
C GLU A 491 -58.45 -15.15 11.10
N TYR A 492 -57.56 -14.95 12.08
CA TYR A 492 -57.61 -15.35 13.49
C TYR A 492 -57.04 -16.70 13.96
N LEU A 493 -56.08 -16.53 14.88
CA LEU A 493 -55.97 -17.08 16.23
C LEU A 493 -54.77 -18.00 16.52
N VAL A 494 -54.06 -17.55 17.58
CA VAL A 494 -53.00 -18.13 18.42
C VAL A 494 -51.56 -18.03 17.92
#